data_AF-A0A319C1V3-F1
#
_entry.id   AF-A0A319C1V3-F1
#
_cell.length_a   1.000
_cell.length_b   1.000
_cell.length_c   1.000
_cell.angle_alpha   90.00
_cell.angle_beta   90.00
_cell.angle_gamma   90.00
#
_symmetry.space_group_name_H-M   'P 1'
#
loop_
_entity.id
_entity.type
_entity.pdbx_description
1 polymer ?
#
loop_
_entity_poly.entity_id
_entity_poly.type
_entity_poly.pdbx_seq_one_letter_code
_entity_poly.pdbx_strand_id
1 'polypeptide(L)' 'MVQFSEETKERISKVIDVSRVAIHYGYLPLIIYLGYTYSEPRPSLFKYERTLMPVPLRSVHPANSMVHRLFSPLA' A
#
# COMPACT_ATOMS: atom_id res chain seq x y z
N MET A 1 52.00 9.56 -13.21
CA MET A 1 50.60 9.89 -13.54
C MET A 1 49.67 8.99 -12.74
N VAL A 2 49.27 9.40 -11.53
CA VAL A 2 48.30 8.68 -10.65
C VAL A 2 47.38 9.70 -9.96
N GLN A 3 47.11 10.84 -10.59
CA GLN A 3 46.31 11.92 -10.00
C GLN A 3 44.81 11.57 -9.96
N PHE A 4 44.36 10.75 -10.92
CA PHE A 4 42.97 10.29 -10.98
C PHE A 4 42.57 9.41 -9.80
N SER A 5 43.48 8.64 -9.19
CA SER A 5 43.11 7.67 -8.14
C SER A 5 42.64 8.37 -6.86
N GLU A 6 43.35 9.40 -6.43
CA GLU A 6 43.02 10.13 -5.20
C GLU A 6 41.81 11.05 -5.40
N GLU A 7 41.73 11.76 -6.53
CA GLU A 7 40.55 12.57 -6.87
C GLU A 7 39.28 11.70 -7.05
N THR A 8 39.40 10.54 -7.69
CA THR A 8 38.28 9.60 -7.87
C THR A 8 37.83 9.00 -6.54
N LYS A 9 38.76 8.63 -5.66
CA LYS A 9 38.43 8.18 -4.30
C LYS A 9 37.65 9.23 -3.53
N GLU A 10 38.10 10.49 -3.58
CA GLU A 10 37.44 11.58 -2.88
C GLU A 10 36.02 11.81 -3.42
N ARG A 11 35.83 11.75 -4.75
CA ARG A 11 34.51 11.84 -5.39
C ARG A 11 33.60 10.67 -5.00
N ILE A 12 34.12 9.44 -5.02
CA ILE A 12 33.36 8.24 -4.64
C ILE A 12 32.92 8.33 -3.18
N SER A 13 33.80 8.77 -2.28
CA SER A 13 33.45 8.96 -0.87
C SER A 13 32.29 9.96 -0.72
N LYS A 14 32.38 11.11 -1.38
CA LYS A 14 31.31 12.13 -1.37
C LYS A 14 29.98 11.59 -1.91
N VAL A 15 30.01 10.82 -2.98
CA VAL A 15 28.80 10.20 -3.55
C VAL A 15 28.21 9.17 -2.59
N ILE A 16 29.04 8.35 -1.94
CA ILE A 16 28.59 7.35 -0.96
C ILE A 16 27.90 8.05 0.23
N ASP A 17 28.49 9.12 0.74
CA ASP A 17 27.92 9.88 1.87
C ASP A 17 26.55 10.46 1.53
N VAL A 18 26.42 11.06 0.34
CA VAL A 18 25.12 11.57 -0.14
C VAL A 18 24.13 10.43 -0.40
N SER A 19 24.60 9.31 -0.96
CA SER A 19 23.75 8.16 -1.27
C SER A 19 23.14 7.53 -0.02
N ARG A 20 23.88 7.49 1.10
CA ARG A 20 23.36 6.98 2.38
C ARG A 20 22.16 7.79 2.85
N VAL A 21 22.26 9.12 2.80
CA VAL A 21 21.18 10.03 3.16
C VAL A 21 20.01 9.89 2.21
N ALA A 22 20.27 9.85 0.90
CA ALA A 22 19.24 9.72 -0.13
C ALA A 22 18.46 8.41 0.00
N ILE A 23 19.13 7.28 0.21
CA ILE A 23 18.47 5.98 0.44
C ILE A 23 17.71 6.01 1.76
N HIS A 24 18.32 6.54 2.83
CA HIS A 24 17.70 6.57 4.15
C HIS A 24 16.42 7.40 4.21
N TYR A 25 16.33 8.51 3.49
CA TYR A 25 15.07 9.27 3.45
C TYR A 25 14.17 8.89 2.27
N GLY A 26 14.74 8.31 1.21
CA GLY A 26 14.01 7.93 0.00
C GLY A 26 13.32 6.56 0.06
N TYR A 27 13.79 5.62 0.90
CA TYR A 27 13.24 4.27 0.91
C TYR A 27 11.75 4.24 1.30
N LEU A 28 11.35 5.09 2.26
CA LEU A 28 9.99 5.09 2.79
C LEU A 28 8.97 5.67 1.79
N PRO A 29 9.19 6.85 1.18
CA PRO A 29 8.36 7.33 0.08
C PRO A 29 8.27 6.35 -1.10
N LEU A 30 9.39 5.71 -1.45
CA LEU A 30 9.44 4.76 -2.58
C LEU A 30 8.54 3.54 -2.34
N ILE A 31 8.62 2.92 -1.16
CA ILE A 31 7.81 1.75 -0.81
C ILE A 31 6.33 2.12 -0.74
N ILE A 32 5.98 3.27 -0.15
CA ILE A 32 4.59 3.77 -0.10
C ILE A 32 4.04 4.01 -1.50
N TYR A 33 4.83 4.61 -2.40
CA TYR A 33 4.43 4.87 -3.78
C TYR A 33 4.16 3.57 -4.57
N LEU A 34 5.07 2.59 -4.43
CA LEU A 34 4.88 1.27 -5.03
C LEU A 34 3.62 0.59 -4.46
N GLY A 35 3.47 0.55 -3.15
CA GLY A 35 2.29 -0.02 -2.49
C GLY A 35 0.98 0.65 -2.93
N TYR A 36 0.97 1.97 -3.08
CA TYR A 36 -0.19 2.72 -3.57
C TYR A 36 -0.55 2.39 -5.03
N THR A 37 0.46 2.23 -5.88
CA THR A 37 0.28 2.05 -7.33
C THR A 37 -0.20 0.64 -7.69
N TYR A 38 0.26 -0.39 -6.98
CA TYR A 38 -0.04 -1.79 -7.29
C TYR A 38 -1.20 -2.40 -6.48
N SER A 39 -1.76 -1.68 -5.50
CA SER A 39 -2.89 -2.17 -4.71
C SER A 39 -4.22 -1.89 -5.40
N GLU A 40 -4.99 -2.93 -5.72
CA GLU A 40 -6.41 -2.82 -6.06
C GLU A 40 -7.28 -3.32 -4.91
N PRO A 41 -8.16 -2.48 -4.33
CA PRO A 41 -8.40 -1.06 -4.63
C PRO A 41 -7.33 -0.11 -4.07
N ARG A 42 -7.06 1.01 -4.77
CA ARG A 42 -6.03 1.99 -4.39
C ARG A 42 -6.29 2.57 -2.99
N PRO A 43 -5.32 2.54 -2.06
CA PRO A 43 -5.53 2.96 -0.68
C PRO A 43 -5.67 4.48 -0.60
N SER A 44 -6.79 5.01 -0.09
CA SER A 44 -6.96 6.45 0.14
C SER A 44 -6.11 6.92 1.32
N LEU A 45 -5.28 7.94 1.11
CA LEU A 45 -4.28 8.46 2.07
C LEU A 45 -4.85 8.86 3.45
N PHE A 46 -6.16 9.13 3.56
CA PHE A 46 -6.83 9.60 4.78
C PHE A 46 -8.00 8.71 5.25
N LYS A 47 -7.97 7.39 4.99
CA LYS A 47 -9.10 6.50 5.35
C LYS A 47 -9.19 6.10 6.83
N TYR A 48 -8.36 6.66 7.71
CA TYR A 48 -8.36 6.25 9.12
C TYR A 48 -9.35 7.02 10.02
N GLU A 49 -10.07 8.03 9.51
CA GLU A 49 -11.07 8.75 10.32
C GLU A 49 -12.49 8.15 10.30
N ARG A 50 -12.78 7.14 9.47
CA ARG A 50 -14.16 6.62 9.34
C ARG A 50 -14.46 5.31 10.09
N THR A 51 -13.58 4.87 10.98
CA THR A 51 -13.81 3.63 11.77
C THR A 51 -14.25 3.93 13.21
N LEU A 52 -14.38 5.19 13.60
CA LEU A 52 -14.98 5.58 14.89
C LEU A 52 -16.52 5.69 14.86
N MET A 53 -17.16 5.41 13.72
CA MET A 53 -18.61 5.20 13.71
C MET A 53 -18.91 3.73 14.04
N PRO A 54 -19.61 3.42 15.14
CA PRO A 54 -20.16 2.09 15.34
C PRO A 54 -21.17 1.84 14.21
N VAL A 55 -20.82 0.95 13.30
CA VAL A 55 -21.78 0.39 12.35
C VAL A 55 -22.83 -0.35 13.20
N PRO A 56 -24.12 0.03 13.16
CA PRO A 56 -25.13 -0.78 13.80
C PRO A 56 -25.12 -2.15 13.13
N LEU A 57 -24.98 -3.21 13.93
CA LEU A 57 -25.17 -4.59 13.53
C LEU A 57 -26.54 -4.72 12.86
N ARG A 58 -26.57 -4.58 11.52
CA ARG A 58 -27.77 -4.82 10.74
C ARG A 58 -27.98 -6.33 10.67
N SER A 59 -28.74 -6.79 11.67
CA SER A 59 -29.66 -7.91 11.66
C SER A 59 -29.59 -8.82 10.43
N VAL A 60 -29.12 -10.04 10.70
CA VAL A 60 -29.53 -11.30 10.06
C VAL A 60 -30.88 -11.18 9.34
N HIS A 61 -30.89 -11.43 8.03
CA HIS A 61 -32.11 -11.79 7.31
C HIS A 61 -31.80 -12.84 6.21
N PRO A 62 -32.06 -14.14 6.45
CA PRO A 62 -31.99 -15.16 5.43
C PRO A 62 -33.37 -15.28 4.76
N ALA A 63 -33.64 -14.45 3.75
CA ALA A 63 -34.89 -14.53 2.99
C ALA A 63 -34.75 -15.24 1.63
N ASN A 64 -33.60 -15.87 1.35
CA ASN A 64 -33.38 -16.53 0.06
C ASN A 64 -33.60 -18.06 0.08
N SER A 65 -33.93 -18.69 1.22
CA SER A 65 -34.21 -20.13 1.26
C SER A 65 -35.69 -20.50 1.04
N MET A 66 -36.62 -19.54 1.20
CA MET A 66 -38.06 -19.78 1.05
C MET A 66 -38.56 -19.59 -0.38
N VAL A 67 -37.94 -18.66 -1.13
CA VAL A 67 -38.26 -18.38 -2.54
C VAL A 67 -37.95 -19.60 -3.42
N HIS A 68 -36.82 -20.27 -3.20
CA HIS A 68 -36.49 -21.48 -3.99
C HIS A 68 -37.39 -22.69 -3.73
N ARG A 69 -38.13 -22.72 -2.61
CA ARG A 69 -39.11 -23.79 -2.32
C ARG A 69 -40.51 -23.48 -2.85
N LEU A 70 -40.87 -22.20 -3.00
CA LEU A 70 -42.16 -21.79 -3.53
C LEU A 70 -42.22 -21.85 -5.08
N PHE A 71 -41.06 -21.74 -5.75
CA PHE A 71 -40.93 -21.79 -7.22
C PHE A 71 -40.37 -23.12 -7.74
N SER A 72 -40.56 -24.23 -7.01
CA SER A 72 -40.36 -25.58 -7.53
C SER A 72 -41.72 -26.17 -7.92
N PRO A 73 -42.19 -26.00 -9.17
CA PRO A 73 -43.34 -26.73 -9.67
C PRO A 73 -42.87 -28.13 -10.08
N LEU A 74 -42.78 -29.08 -9.14
CA LEU A 74 -42.92 -30.52 -9.41
C LEU A 74 -42.75 -31.30 -8.08
N ALA A 75 -43.70 -32.02 -7.49
CA ALA A 75 -45.06 -32.46 -7.90
C ALA A 75 -45.17 -33.06 -9.31
#